data_AF-A0AAE1HHZ9-F1
#
_entry.id   AF-A0AAE1HHZ9-F1
#
_cell.length_a   1.000
_cell.length_b   1.000
_cell.length_c   1.000
_cell.angle_alpha   90.00
_cell.angle_beta   90.00
_cell.angle_gamma   90.00
#
_symmetry.space_group_name_H-M   'P 1'
#
loop_
_entity.id
_entity.type
_entity.pdbx_description
1 polymer ?
#
loop_
_entity_poly.entity_id
_entity_poly.type
_entity_poly.pdbx_seq_one_letter_code
_entity_poly.pdbx_strand_id
1 'polypeptide(L)'
;MQVLSAPLTQDDVLGVVSHLEKMANLLLMELKSAGSFPNGPQDNNSSSGPELNVSCPSLEFLLSENLLEKLYSWSEITGRYSNAVRLQQLKLYEQLVSHSRLQLLSHEPFLRPLLMLLTSSAREVFPLEVEKKLVVLLYQLCIALMQNVQLLDLFFSWEEGKTNFVLFSLLIPFVHREEGIGQQARDALLLCMSLSKKNENVAQYITQHSNVCPTSNLPLNLYISVMKQVLATGLSGLYSLLPRQLSVEGDDWHQLTPDDVTDLPELASFMNSLEFCNAVVQVAHPLIKTQMLEFLYQGFLVPVMGPALLQVTTSPFLFPL
;
A
#
# COMPACT_ATOMS: atom_id res chain seq x y z
N MET A 1 -35.54 -0.34 25.30
CA MET A 1 -36.32 0.06 24.11
C MET A 1 -35.42 -0.05 22.90
N GLN A 2 -35.53 -1.15 22.15
CA GLN A 2 -34.92 -1.26 20.82
C GLN A 2 -35.68 -0.33 19.89
N VAL A 3 -35.06 0.76 19.46
CA VAL A 3 -35.55 1.53 18.31
C VAL A 3 -35.37 0.59 17.13
N LEU A 4 -36.48 0.00 16.66
CA LEU A 4 -36.57 -0.66 15.37
C LEU A 4 -36.23 0.39 14.31
N SER A 5 -34.95 0.47 13.93
CA SER A 5 -34.51 1.27 12.79
C SER A 5 -35.28 0.79 11.56
N ALA A 6 -35.95 1.71 10.86
CA ALA A 6 -36.59 1.41 9.59
C ALA A 6 -35.62 0.65 8.67
N PRO A 7 -36.10 -0.32 7.86
CA PRO A 7 -35.23 -1.04 6.94
C PRO A 7 -34.55 -0.04 6.01
N LEU A 8 -33.21 -0.10 5.96
CA LEU A 8 -32.40 0.80 5.15
C LEU A 8 -32.83 0.73 3.69
N THR A 9 -33.25 1.86 3.11
CA THR A 9 -33.71 1.89 1.72
C THR A 9 -32.54 2.12 0.77
N GLN A 10 -32.72 1.75 -0.51
CA GLN A 10 -31.75 2.05 -1.56
C GLN A 10 -31.53 3.56 -1.72
N ASP A 11 -32.59 4.34 -1.56
CA ASP A 11 -32.56 5.78 -1.73
C ASP A 11 -31.77 6.47 -0.60
N ASP A 12 -31.85 5.95 0.63
CA ASP A 12 -31.04 6.43 1.76
C ASP A 12 -29.54 6.28 1.43
N VAL A 13 -29.15 5.13 0.90
CA VAL A 13 -27.76 4.84 0.55
C VAL A 13 -27.28 5.70 -0.63
N LEU A 14 -28.08 5.79 -1.68
CA LEU A 14 -27.76 6.64 -2.84
C LEU A 14 -27.64 8.11 -2.45
N GLY A 15 -28.51 8.56 -1.54
CA GLY A 15 -28.43 9.86 -0.91
C GLY A 15 -27.07 10.10 -0.27
N VAL A 16 -26.66 9.24 0.67
CA VAL A 16 -25.37 9.37 1.36
C VAL A 16 -24.19 9.31 0.37
N VAL A 17 -24.17 8.32 -0.51
CA VAL A 17 -23.11 8.13 -1.51
C VAL A 17 -22.94 9.36 -2.41
N SER A 18 -24.04 9.94 -2.90
CA SER A 18 -23.99 11.13 -3.75
C SER A 18 -23.55 12.39 -2.98
N HIS A 19 -23.94 12.52 -1.72
CA HIS A 19 -23.58 13.69 -0.91
C HIS A 19 -22.16 13.62 -0.35
N LEU A 20 -21.59 12.43 -0.13
CA LEU A 20 -20.20 12.28 0.29
C LEU A 20 -19.22 12.86 -0.73
N GLU A 21 -19.46 12.64 -2.02
CA GLU A 21 -18.63 13.22 -3.08
C GLU A 21 -18.73 14.75 -3.10
N LYS A 22 -19.95 15.30 -2.94
CA LYS A 22 -20.16 16.75 -2.84
C LYS A 22 -19.46 17.33 -1.60
N MET A 23 -19.58 16.66 -0.46
CA MET A 23 -18.92 17.04 0.79
C MET A 23 -17.39 17.05 0.62
N ALA A 24 -16.81 16.02 0.00
CA ALA A 24 -15.39 15.95 -0.29
C ALA A 24 -14.92 17.15 -1.13
N ASN A 25 -15.65 17.48 -2.19
CA ASN A 25 -15.34 18.61 -3.06
C ASN A 25 -15.43 19.96 -2.33
N LEU A 26 -16.45 20.16 -1.47
CA LEU A 26 -16.58 21.37 -0.67
C LEU A 26 -15.44 21.51 0.34
N LEU A 27 -15.10 20.44 1.07
CA LEU A 27 -13.96 20.42 1.99
C LEU A 27 -12.65 20.74 1.27
N LEU A 28 -12.45 20.18 0.07
CA LEU A 28 -11.28 20.49 -0.74
C LEU A 28 -11.25 21.96 -1.20
N MET A 29 -12.40 22.56 -1.50
CA MET A 29 -12.46 23.98 -1.84
C MET A 29 -12.07 24.86 -0.65
N GLU A 30 -12.59 24.57 0.56
CA GLU A 30 -12.21 25.28 1.79
C GLU A 30 -10.72 25.10 2.13
N LEU A 31 -10.20 23.88 1.98
CA LEU A 31 -8.78 23.59 2.22
C LEU A 31 -7.87 24.32 1.22
N LYS A 32 -8.29 24.45 -0.05
CA LYS A 32 -7.53 25.20 -1.07
C LYS A 32 -7.58 26.71 -0.85
N SER A 33 -8.71 27.25 -0.40
CA SER A 33 -8.80 28.67 -0.05
C SER A 33 -7.99 29.00 1.21
N ALA A 34 -7.94 28.08 2.18
CA ALA A 34 -7.07 28.20 3.35
C ALA A 34 -5.57 28.01 3.03
N GLY A 35 -5.24 27.15 2.05
CA GLY A 35 -3.87 26.85 1.64
C GLY A 35 -3.22 27.88 0.70
N SER A 36 -3.93 28.90 0.24
CA SER A 36 -3.36 30.00 -0.56
C SER A 36 -2.65 31.04 0.32
N PHE A 37 -1.60 30.63 1.02
CA PHE A 37 -0.61 31.56 1.55
C PHE A 37 0.50 31.75 0.51
N PRO A 38 0.88 32.99 0.13
CA PRO A 38 1.98 33.20 -0.78
C PRO A 38 3.28 32.78 -0.11
N ASN A 39 3.92 31.74 -0.62
CA ASN A 39 5.36 31.51 -0.43
C ASN A 39 6.10 32.65 -1.14
N GLY A 40 6.26 33.78 -0.45
CA GLY A 40 7.14 34.88 -0.81
C GLY A 40 8.09 35.17 0.36
N PRO A 41 9.33 35.61 0.11
CA PRO A 41 10.24 35.97 1.19
C PRO A 41 9.61 37.10 2.02
N GLN A 42 9.57 36.92 3.34
CA GLN A 42 9.13 37.95 4.28
C GLN A 42 10.11 39.12 4.25
N ASP A 43 9.76 40.19 3.53
CA ASP A 43 10.32 41.50 3.79
C ASP A 43 9.69 42.06 5.06
N ASN A 44 10.52 42.22 6.08
CA ASN A 44 10.17 42.84 7.35
C ASN A 44 9.80 44.31 7.13
N ASN A 45 8.51 44.64 7.18
CA ASN A 45 8.06 45.91 7.75
C ASN A 45 6.60 45.88 8.18
N SER A 46 6.39 46.45 9.36
CA SER A 46 5.15 46.60 10.13
C SER A 46 3.94 47.14 9.36
N SER A 47 2.77 46.56 9.58
CA SER A 47 1.57 47.23 10.14
C SER A 47 0.33 46.34 9.98
N SER A 48 -0.38 46.11 11.09
CA SER A 48 -1.76 45.61 11.21
C SER A 48 -2.57 45.49 9.90
N GLY A 49 -2.60 44.29 9.32
CA GLY A 49 -3.56 43.85 8.31
C GLY A 49 -4.42 42.72 8.88
N PRO A 50 -5.65 42.49 8.38
CA PRO A 50 -6.59 41.58 9.02
C PRO A 50 -5.98 40.18 9.07
N GLU A 51 -5.92 39.59 10.26
CA GLU A 51 -5.75 38.15 10.41
C GLU A 51 -6.88 37.49 9.63
N LEU A 52 -6.61 37.09 8.39
CA LEU A 52 -7.46 36.18 7.64
C LEU A 52 -7.30 34.83 8.32
N ASN A 53 -7.94 34.67 9.48
CA ASN A 53 -8.34 33.39 10.01
C ASN A 53 -9.26 32.78 8.95
N VAL A 54 -8.67 32.06 8.00
CA VAL A 54 -9.44 31.26 7.06
C VAL A 54 -10.02 30.12 7.89
N SER A 55 -11.18 30.36 8.48
CA SER A 55 -11.96 29.32 9.14
C SER A 55 -12.34 28.29 8.09
N CYS A 56 -12.16 27.02 8.43
CA CYS A 56 -12.64 25.90 7.64
C CYS A 56 -13.88 25.33 8.35
N PRO A 57 -15.02 26.05 8.35
CA PRO A 57 -16.17 25.71 9.20
C PRO A 57 -16.75 24.34 8.87
N SER A 58 -16.71 23.90 7.60
CA SER A 58 -17.21 22.58 7.23
C SER A 58 -16.28 21.48 7.73
N LEU A 59 -14.96 21.72 7.70
CA LEU A 59 -13.99 20.77 8.24
C LEU A 59 -14.08 20.70 9.77
N GLU A 60 -14.15 21.86 10.43
CA GLU A 60 -14.32 21.93 11.88
C GLU A 60 -15.58 21.20 12.32
N PHE A 61 -16.71 21.42 11.63
CA PHE A 61 -17.96 20.71 11.88
C PHE A 61 -17.83 19.20 11.67
N LEU A 62 -17.18 18.76 10.58
CA LEU A 62 -16.95 17.34 10.30
C LEU A 62 -16.17 16.65 11.42
N LEU A 63 -15.13 17.33 11.93
CA LEU A 63 -14.28 16.81 13.00
C LEU A 63 -15.01 16.88 14.36
N SER A 64 -15.67 17.99 14.69
CA SER A 64 -16.37 18.16 15.97
C SER A 64 -17.52 17.19 16.14
N GLU A 65 -18.24 16.91 15.06
CA GLU A 65 -19.38 15.98 15.06
C GLU A 65 -19.00 14.52 14.83
N ASN A 66 -17.71 14.19 14.69
CA ASN A 66 -17.22 12.84 14.40
C ASN A 66 -17.98 12.17 13.24
N LEU A 67 -18.25 12.93 12.17
CA LEU A 67 -19.09 12.46 11.07
C LEU A 67 -18.48 11.24 10.36
N LEU A 68 -17.15 11.15 10.30
CA LEU A 68 -16.44 10.02 9.69
C LEU A 68 -16.59 8.73 10.49
N GLU A 69 -16.60 8.81 11.83
CA GLU A 69 -16.86 7.65 12.70
C GLU A 69 -18.32 7.21 12.56
N LYS A 70 -19.26 8.15 12.62
CA LYS A 70 -20.69 7.89 12.39
C LYS A 70 -20.93 7.23 11.04
N LEU A 71 -20.26 7.71 9.98
CA LEU A 71 -20.32 7.14 8.64
C LEU A 71 -19.76 5.72 8.59
N TYR A 72 -18.65 5.46 9.28
CA TYR A 72 -18.06 4.12 9.39
C TYR A 72 -18.99 3.15 10.13
N SER A 73 -19.50 3.53 11.30
CA SER A 73 -20.45 2.70 12.05
C SER A 73 -21.73 2.42 11.24
N TRP A 74 -22.18 3.40 10.46
CA TRP A 74 -23.33 3.24 9.57
C TRP A 74 -23.00 2.31 8.38
N SER A 75 -21.78 2.35 7.82
CA SER A 75 -21.39 1.46 6.72
C SER A 75 -21.48 -0.03 7.11
N GLU A 76 -21.16 -0.37 8.35
CA GLU A 76 -21.20 -1.76 8.86
C GLU A 76 -22.61 -2.36 8.89
N ILE A 77 -23.65 -1.53 9.07
CA ILE A 77 -25.04 -1.99 9.12
C ILE A 77 -25.77 -1.91 7.77
N THR A 78 -25.09 -1.48 6.70
CA THR A 78 -25.72 -1.30 5.38
C THR A 78 -25.91 -2.58 4.56
N GLY A 79 -25.40 -3.71 5.04
CA GLY A 79 -25.58 -5.01 4.41
C GLY A 79 -25.09 -5.04 2.96
N ARG A 80 -25.99 -5.26 2.00
CA ARG A 80 -25.66 -5.40 0.56
C ARG A 80 -25.00 -4.16 -0.06
N TYR A 81 -25.09 -3.00 0.59
CA TYR A 81 -24.52 -1.75 0.10
C TYR A 81 -23.15 -1.40 0.69
N SER A 82 -22.60 -2.24 1.57
CA SER A 82 -21.34 -1.99 2.28
C SER A 82 -20.20 -1.60 1.33
N ASN A 83 -20.03 -2.34 0.23
CA ASN A 83 -19.01 -2.06 -0.78
C ASN A 83 -19.17 -0.69 -1.46
N ALA A 84 -20.41 -0.25 -1.71
CA ALA A 84 -20.67 1.05 -2.34
C ALA A 84 -20.34 2.21 -1.39
N VAL A 85 -20.73 2.08 -0.12
CA VAL A 85 -20.41 3.08 0.92
C VAL A 85 -18.91 3.10 1.19
N ARG A 86 -18.28 1.93 1.30
CA ARG A 86 -16.84 1.79 1.50
C ARG A 86 -16.03 2.40 0.35
N LEU A 87 -16.46 2.19 -0.89
CA LEU A 87 -15.84 2.84 -2.05
C LEU A 87 -15.83 4.36 -1.92
N GLN A 88 -16.92 4.96 -1.43
CA GLN A 88 -17.00 6.41 -1.23
C GLN A 88 -16.17 6.89 -0.05
N GLN A 89 -16.12 6.12 1.05
CA GLN A 89 -15.21 6.41 2.16
C GLN A 89 -13.75 6.43 1.69
N LEU A 90 -13.33 5.43 0.90
CA LEU A 90 -11.98 5.36 0.34
C LEU A 90 -11.68 6.55 -0.57
N LYS A 91 -12.61 6.94 -1.46
CA LYS A 91 -12.47 8.13 -2.31
C LYS A 91 -12.36 9.43 -1.50
N LEU A 92 -13.19 9.58 -0.47
CA LEU A 92 -13.14 10.74 0.44
C LEU A 92 -11.78 10.84 1.12
N TYR A 93 -11.29 9.75 1.71
CA TYR A 93 -9.98 9.72 2.35
C TYR A 93 -8.84 9.95 1.35
N GLU A 94 -8.89 9.32 0.17
CA GLU A 94 -7.91 9.53 -0.90
C GLU A 94 -7.80 11.01 -1.24
N GLN A 95 -8.94 11.67 -1.47
CA GLN A 95 -9.00 13.07 -1.83
C GLN A 95 -8.43 13.98 -0.74
N LEU A 96 -8.85 13.78 0.51
CA LEU A 96 -8.44 14.60 1.65
C LEU A 96 -6.95 14.41 1.98
N VAL A 97 -6.48 13.16 2.03
CA VAL A 97 -5.07 12.81 2.25
C VAL A 97 -4.21 13.32 1.09
N SER A 98 -4.69 13.33 -0.15
CA SER A 98 -3.89 13.82 -1.29
C SER A 98 -3.64 15.33 -1.26
N HIS A 99 -4.52 16.14 -0.67
CA HIS A 99 -4.46 17.60 -0.74
C HIS A 99 -4.07 18.32 0.55
N SER A 100 -4.37 17.74 1.72
CA SER A 100 -4.17 18.39 3.04
C SER A 100 -3.31 17.55 4.01
N ARG A 101 -2.64 16.55 3.44
CA ARG A 101 -2.05 15.34 4.04
C ARG A 101 -1.67 15.40 5.51
N LEU A 102 -0.88 16.39 5.92
CA LEU A 102 -0.23 16.40 7.24
C LEU A 102 -1.10 16.98 8.36
N GLN A 103 -1.99 17.93 8.04
CA GLN A 103 -2.82 18.60 9.04
C GLN A 103 -3.92 17.66 9.52
N LEU A 104 -4.63 17.01 8.59
CA LEU A 104 -5.75 16.12 8.93
C LEU A 104 -5.33 14.85 9.68
N LEU A 105 -4.20 14.25 9.31
CA LEU A 105 -3.70 13.03 9.96
C LEU A 105 -3.31 13.24 11.44
N SER A 106 -3.10 14.49 11.85
CA SER A 106 -2.82 14.85 13.24
C SER A 106 -4.09 14.95 14.10
N HIS A 107 -5.27 15.00 13.47
CA HIS A 107 -6.56 15.10 14.18
C HIS A 107 -7.18 13.72 14.42
N GLU A 108 -7.38 13.37 15.69
CA GLU A 108 -7.97 12.09 16.09
C GLU A 108 -9.34 11.79 15.45
N PRO A 109 -10.30 12.74 15.33
CA PRO A 109 -11.59 12.51 14.68
C PRO A 109 -11.50 12.12 13.19
N PHE A 110 -10.36 12.43 12.55
CA PHE A 110 -10.08 12.03 11.18
C PHE A 110 -9.32 10.70 11.12
N LEU A 111 -8.27 10.59 11.92
CA LEU A 111 -7.36 9.45 11.89
C LEU A 111 -8.01 8.17 12.40
N ARG A 112 -8.76 8.23 13.50
CA ARG A 112 -9.32 7.03 14.13
C ARG A 112 -10.29 6.28 13.20
N PRO A 113 -11.27 6.93 12.53
CA PRO A 113 -12.15 6.23 11.60
C PRO A 113 -11.42 5.75 10.33
N LEU A 114 -10.35 6.42 9.91
CA LEU A 114 -9.46 5.94 8.85
C LEU A 114 -8.78 4.62 9.25
N LEU A 115 -8.19 4.55 10.45
CA LEU A 115 -7.54 3.33 10.93
C LEU A 115 -8.53 2.18 11.12
N MET A 116 -9.76 2.47 11.58
CA MET A 116 -10.84 1.47 11.63
C MET A 116 -11.15 0.91 10.24
N LEU A 117 -11.31 1.79 9.24
CA LEU A 117 -11.56 1.41 7.84
C LEU A 117 -10.43 0.56 7.23
N LEU A 118 -9.18 0.93 7.48
CA LEU A 118 -8.03 0.16 7.00
C LEU A 118 -7.97 -1.20 7.70
N THR A 119 -8.14 -1.24 9.02
CA THR A 119 -8.05 -2.48 9.80
C THR A 119 -9.18 -3.46 9.44
N SER A 120 -10.40 -2.97 9.20
CA SER A 120 -11.52 -3.80 8.73
C SER A 120 -11.25 -4.39 7.34
N SER A 121 -10.45 -3.71 6.52
CA SER A 121 -10.10 -4.15 5.17
C SER A 121 -9.15 -5.36 5.14
N ALA A 122 -8.49 -5.71 6.25
CA ALA A 122 -7.49 -6.78 6.28
C ALA A 122 -8.05 -8.20 6.09
N ARG A 123 -9.37 -8.40 6.26
CA ARG A 123 -10.00 -9.74 6.26
C ARG A 123 -11.16 -9.86 5.27
N GLU A 124 -11.36 -8.87 4.42
CA GLU A 124 -12.47 -8.83 3.48
C GLU A 124 -12.02 -9.12 2.05
N VAL A 125 -12.91 -9.74 1.26
CA VAL A 125 -12.73 -9.93 -0.18
C VAL A 125 -13.54 -8.86 -0.88
N PHE A 126 -12.87 -7.97 -1.57
CA PHE A 126 -13.47 -6.80 -2.18
C PHE A 126 -13.68 -6.95 -3.69
N PRO A 127 -14.69 -6.27 -4.26
CA PRO A 127 -14.74 -6.04 -5.69
C PRO A 127 -13.52 -5.24 -6.18
N LEU A 128 -13.10 -5.46 -7.42
CA LEU A 128 -11.91 -4.86 -8.03
C LEU A 128 -11.82 -3.34 -7.85
N GLU A 129 -12.94 -2.63 -7.99
CA GLU A 129 -12.98 -1.16 -7.86
C GLU A 129 -12.68 -0.67 -6.43
N VAL A 130 -13.08 -1.43 -5.41
CA VAL A 130 -12.78 -1.13 -4.01
C VAL A 130 -11.32 -1.43 -3.71
N GLU A 131 -10.78 -2.54 -4.22
CA GLU A 131 -9.36 -2.89 -4.08
C GLU A 131 -8.45 -1.83 -4.72
N LYS A 132 -8.76 -1.39 -5.95
CA LYS A 132 -8.04 -0.30 -6.63
C LYS A 132 -7.98 0.94 -5.75
N LYS A 133 -9.12 1.37 -5.21
CA LYS A 133 -9.19 2.57 -4.37
C LYS A 133 -8.51 2.40 -3.01
N LEU A 134 -8.54 1.20 -2.43
CA LEU A 134 -7.79 0.90 -1.22
C LEU A 134 -6.28 1.04 -1.47
N VAL A 135 -5.74 0.42 -2.52
CA VAL A 135 -4.31 0.48 -2.84
C VAL A 135 -3.87 1.92 -3.14
N VAL A 136 -4.70 2.71 -3.85
CA VAL A 136 -4.43 4.14 -4.08
C VAL A 136 -4.34 4.91 -2.76
N LEU A 137 -5.28 4.69 -1.84
CA LEU A 137 -5.25 5.34 -0.53
C LEU A 137 -4.01 4.94 0.28
N LEU A 138 -3.68 3.65 0.32
CA LEU A 138 -2.48 3.13 0.99
C LEU A 138 -1.20 3.79 0.44
N TYR A 139 -1.11 3.91 -0.89
CA TYR A 139 0.00 4.60 -1.55
C TYR A 139 0.10 6.08 -1.14
N GLN A 140 -1.02 6.82 -1.14
CA GLN A 140 -1.04 8.22 -0.71
C GLN A 140 -0.64 8.39 0.77
N LEU A 141 -1.07 7.48 1.64
CA LEU A 141 -0.65 7.47 3.04
C LEU A 141 0.85 7.21 3.18
N CYS A 142 1.41 6.29 2.41
CA CYS A 142 2.86 6.05 2.40
C CYS A 142 3.64 7.30 1.96
N ILE A 143 3.14 8.05 0.96
CA ILE A 143 3.73 9.34 0.57
C ILE A 143 3.65 10.35 1.71
N ALA A 144 2.49 10.47 2.36
CA ALA A 144 2.29 11.41 3.47
C ALA A 144 3.25 11.11 4.64
N LEU A 145 3.42 9.83 5.00
CA LEU A 145 4.37 9.41 6.04
C LEU A 145 5.83 9.63 5.63
N MET A 146 6.16 9.50 4.35
CA MET A 146 7.50 9.82 3.86
C MET A 146 7.85 11.31 3.99
N GLN A 147 6.84 12.18 3.94
CA GLN A 147 6.97 13.62 4.16
C GLN A 147 7.03 13.97 5.65
N ASN A 148 6.31 13.26 6.51
CA ASN A 148 6.38 13.42 7.97
C ASN A 148 6.41 12.07 8.69
N VAL A 149 7.62 11.63 9.05
CA VAL A 149 7.87 10.34 9.69
C VAL A 149 7.34 10.28 11.13
N GLN A 150 7.07 11.42 11.77
CA GLN A 150 6.57 11.45 13.16
C GLN A 150 5.15 10.89 13.29
N LEU A 151 4.36 10.93 12.21
CA LEU A 151 3.01 10.37 12.18
C LEU A 151 3.00 8.85 12.06
N LEU A 152 4.16 8.22 11.85
CA LEU A 152 4.26 6.80 11.54
C LEU A 152 3.79 5.92 12.69
N ASP A 153 4.10 6.30 13.93
CA ASP A 153 3.70 5.54 15.12
C ASP A 153 2.17 5.42 15.26
N LEU A 154 1.42 6.38 14.67
CA LEU A 154 -0.04 6.36 14.64
C LEU A 154 -0.63 5.22 13.79
N PHE A 155 0.16 4.66 12.86
CA PHE A 155 -0.24 3.55 11.98
C PHE A 155 0.24 2.19 12.49
N PHE A 156 0.84 2.15 13.67
CA PHE A 156 1.22 0.91 14.35
C PHE A 156 0.15 0.55 15.38
N SER A 157 -0.34 -0.69 15.33
CA SER A 157 -1.10 -1.28 16.43
C SER A 157 -0.25 -2.26 17.23
N TRP A 158 -0.49 -2.28 18.54
CA TRP A 158 0.21 -3.15 19.49
C TRP A 158 -0.83 -4.04 20.15
N GLU A 159 -0.95 -5.27 19.67
CA GLU A 159 -1.89 -6.26 20.21
C GLU A 159 -1.12 -7.50 20.67
N GLU A 160 -1.28 -7.89 21.94
CA GLU A 160 -0.74 -9.16 22.48
C GLU A 160 0.77 -9.39 22.22
N GLY A 161 1.58 -8.32 22.27
CA GLY A 161 3.02 -8.39 22.00
C GLY A 161 3.39 -8.49 20.52
N LYS A 162 2.42 -8.34 19.60
CA LYS A 162 2.64 -8.24 18.16
C LYS A 162 2.47 -6.79 17.72
N THR A 163 3.52 -6.27 17.11
CA THR A 163 3.46 -5.00 16.38
C THR A 163 2.85 -5.25 15.01
N ASN A 164 1.89 -4.44 14.59
CA ASN A 164 1.31 -4.50 13.26
C ASN A 164 1.35 -3.11 12.60
N PHE A 165 2.08 -3.00 11.50
CA PHE A 165 2.06 -1.81 10.66
C PHE A 165 0.98 -1.96 9.59
N VAL A 166 -0.17 -1.31 9.79
CA VAL A 166 -1.39 -1.56 9.00
C VAL A 166 -1.18 -1.35 7.49
N LEU A 167 -0.41 -0.32 7.10
CA LEU A 167 -0.18 -0.02 5.68
C LEU A 167 0.61 -1.12 4.99
N PHE A 168 1.69 -1.58 5.63
CA PHE A 168 2.51 -2.65 5.08
C PHE A 168 1.72 -3.95 5.01
N SER A 169 1.04 -4.35 6.08
CA SER A 169 0.23 -5.58 6.13
C SER A 169 -0.83 -5.64 5.03
N LEU A 170 -1.54 -4.53 4.77
CA LEU A 170 -2.58 -4.46 3.74
C LEU A 170 -2.02 -4.49 2.32
N LEU A 171 -0.78 -4.05 2.10
CA LEU A 171 -0.16 -4.02 0.77
C LEU A 171 0.35 -5.39 0.31
N ILE A 172 0.76 -6.26 1.24
CA ILE A 172 1.36 -7.57 0.93
C ILE A 172 0.51 -8.43 -0.02
N PRO A 173 -0.82 -8.59 0.19
CA PRO A 173 -1.63 -9.43 -0.70
C PRO A 173 -1.70 -8.93 -2.16
N PHE A 174 -1.37 -7.67 -2.42
CA PHE A 174 -1.47 -7.07 -3.75
C PHE A 174 -0.17 -7.12 -4.56
N VAL A 175 0.97 -7.47 -3.95
CA VAL A 175 2.31 -7.38 -4.60
C VAL A 175 2.44 -8.24 -5.84
N HIS A 176 1.86 -9.43 -5.81
CA HIS A 176 1.91 -10.42 -6.89
C HIS A 176 0.77 -10.28 -7.89
N ARG A 177 -0.14 -9.33 -7.69
CA ARG A 177 -1.21 -9.13 -8.66
C ARG A 177 -0.63 -8.53 -9.94
N GLU A 178 -1.16 -9.03 -11.04
CA GLU A 178 -0.92 -8.47 -12.36
C GLU A 178 -1.72 -7.16 -12.50
N GLU A 179 -1.44 -6.39 -13.55
CA GLU A 179 -2.06 -5.08 -13.83
C GLU A 179 -1.66 -3.94 -12.88
N GLY A 180 -2.29 -2.77 -13.06
CA GLY A 180 -1.92 -1.52 -12.38
C GLY A 180 -2.02 -1.56 -10.85
N ILE A 181 -2.86 -2.43 -10.28
CA ILE A 181 -3.00 -2.57 -8.81
C ILE A 181 -1.70 -3.10 -8.20
N GLY A 182 -1.13 -4.15 -8.79
CA GLY A 182 0.10 -4.73 -8.28
C GLY A 182 1.28 -3.77 -8.40
N GLN A 183 1.36 -3.02 -9.51
CA GLN A 183 2.41 -2.00 -9.67
C GLN A 183 2.30 -0.92 -8.60
N GLN A 184 1.11 -0.39 -8.37
CA GLN A 184 0.92 0.63 -7.35
C GLN A 184 1.18 0.10 -5.93
N ALA A 185 0.85 -1.17 -5.65
CA ALA A 185 1.18 -1.81 -4.39
C ALA A 185 2.69 -1.97 -4.19
N ARG A 186 3.44 -2.34 -5.25
CA ARG A 186 4.90 -2.39 -5.25
C ARG A 186 5.50 -1.01 -4.98
N ASP A 187 5.02 0.02 -5.66
CA ASP A 187 5.48 1.41 -5.43
C ASP A 187 5.22 1.87 -3.99
N ALA A 188 4.05 1.54 -3.43
CA ALA A 188 3.71 1.82 -2.03
C ALA A 188 4.63 1.09 -1.05
N LEU A 189 4.94 -0.19 -1.31
CA LEU A 189 5.88 -0.95 -0.50
C LEU A 189 7.30 -0.41 -0.59
N LEU A 190 7.75 0.08 -1.75
CA LEU A 190 9.06 0.74 -1.86
C LEU A 190 9.13 2.00 -0.98
N LEU A 191 8.03 2.71 -0.78
CA LEU A 191 7.95 3.80 0.19
C LEU A 191 8.05 3.28 1.63
N CYS A 192 7.37 2.18 1.98
CA CYS A 192 7.53 1.53 3.29
C CYS A 192 8.98 1.07 3.55
N MET A 193 9.63 0.54 2.52
CA MET A 193 11.05 0.17 2.58
C MET A 193 11.93 1.40 2.77
N SER A 194 11.63 2.49 2.09
CA SER A 194 12.33 3.77 2.29
C SER A 194 12.12 4.33 3.70
N LEU A 195 10.91 4.18 4.26
CA LEU A 195 10.58 4.54 5.65
C LEU A 195 11.41 3.75 6.66
N SER A 196 11.72 2.49 6.38
CA SER A 196 12.58 1.66 7.26
C SER A 196 13.98 2.24 7.47
N LYS A 197 14.53 3.00 6.50
CA LYS A 197 15.80 3.72 6.70
C LYS A 197 15.66 4.92 7.64
N LYS A 198 14.45 5.48 7.76
CA LYS A 198 14.16 6.69 8.54
C LYS A 198 13.60 6.37 9.92
N ASN A 199 13.08 5.18 10.15
CA ASN A 199 12.45 4.76 11.39
C ASN A 199 12.77 3.29 11.71
N GLU A 200 13.44 3.06 12.84
CA GLU A 200 13.89 1.74 13.28
C GLU A 200 12.72 0.80 13.60
N ASN A 201 11.57 1.31 14.07
CA ASN A 201 10.39 0.48 14.36
C ASN A 201 9.86 -0.19 13.08
N VAL A 202 9.92 0.51 11.93
CA VAL A 202 9.57 -0.06 10.63
C VAL A 202 10.57 -1.14 10.22
N ALA A 203 11.87 -0.87 10.40
CA ALA A 203 12.91 -1.85 10.09
C ALA A 203 12.76 -3.12 10.94
N GLN A 204 12.55 -2.96 12.25
CA GLN A 204 12.28 -4.06 13.17
C GLN A 204 10.99 -4.80 12.81
N TYR A 205 9.92 -4.09 12.49
CA TYR A 205 8.66 -4.72 12.09
C TYR A 205 8.82 -5.57 10.81
N ILE A 206 9.45 -5.04 9.77
CA ILE A 206 9.66 -5.76 8.50
C ILE A 206 10.60 -6.96 8.70
N THR A 207 11.63 -6.83 9.54
CA THR A 207 12.62 -7.89 9.78
C THR A 207 12.13 -8.98 10.73
N GLN A 208 11.34 -8.63 11.76
CA GLN A 208 11.00 -9.49 12.89
C GLN A 208 9.53 -9.96 12.93
N HIS A 209 8.56 -9.14 12.50
CA HIS A 209 7.13 -9.33 12.86
C HIS A 209 6.19 -9.54 11.68
N SER A 210 6.70 -9.92 10.52
CA SER A 210 5.89 -10.20 9.35
C SER A 210 5.28 -11.63 9.45
N ASN A 211 4.23 -11.80 10.26
CA ASN A 211 3.57 -13.10 10.49
C ASN A 211 2.65 -13.51 9.33
N VAL A 212 2.80 -14.76 8.88
CA VAL A 212 1.67 -15.63 8.51
C VAL A 212 1.69 -16.77 9.55
N CYS A 213 0.63 -16.86 10.36
CA CYS A 213 0.25 -17.89 11.37
C CYS A 213 1.33 -18.85 11.96
N PRO A 214 1.53 -18.91 13.30
CA PRO A 214 2.33 -19.95 13.93
C PRO A 214 1.48 -21.22 14.18
N THR A 215 1.69 -22.27 13.39
CA THR A 215 1.32 -23.63 13.80
C THR A 215 2.48 -24.27 14.57
N SER A 216 2.32 -24.29 15.89
CA SER A 216 2.82 -25.27 16.87
C SER A 216 4.21 -25.90 16.66
N ASN A 217 5.13 -25.51 17.55
CA ASN A 217 6.30 -26.25 18.04
C ASN A 217 7.34 -26.71 17.00
N LEU A 218 8.21 -25.79 16.60
CA LEU A 218 9.57 -26.10 16.12
C LEU A 218 10.55 -25.02 16.67
N PRO A 219 11.84 -25.36 16.89
CA PRO A 219 12.75 -24.54 17.66
C PRO A 219 13.14 -23.26 16.91
N LEU A 220 13.24 -22.16 17.67
CA LEU A 220 13.90 -20.85 17.50
C LEU A 220 14.68 -20.47 16.20
N ASN A 221 14.31 -20.97 15.03
CA ASN A 221 14.90 -20.70 13.72
C ASN A 221 13.81 -20.60 12.64
N LEU A 222 12.76 -19.83 12.92
CA LEU A 222 11.71 -19.52 11.95
C LEU A 222 11.45 -18.02 11.84
N TYR A 223 12.50 -17.22 11.96
CA TYR A 223 12.42 -15.84 11.52
C TYR A 223 11.96 -15.82 10.03
N ILE A 224 11.36 -14.72 9.64
CA ILE A 224 11.26 -14.23 8.25
C ILE A 224 10.16 -14.84 7.36
N SER A 225 8.92 -14.36 7.49
CA SER A 225 7.76 -14.97 6.81
C SER A 225 6.95 -14.10 5.84
N VAL A 226 7.33 -12.87 5.49
CA VAL A 226 6.65 -12.12 4.40
C VAL A 226 7.59 -11.88 3.22
N MET A 227 8.81 -11.38 3.46
CA MET A 227 9.78 -11.16 2.37
C MET A 227 10.25 -12.47 1.74
N LYS A 228 10.38 -13.55 2.52
CA LYS A 228 10.73 -14.87 1.99
C LYS A 228 9.65 -15.42 1.04
N GLN A 229 8.38 -15.29 1.42
CA GLN A 229 7.26 -15.82 0.63
C GLN A 229 6.97 -14.96 -0.60
N VAL A 230 7.06 -13.64 -0.45
CA VAL A 230 6.85 -12.70 -1.56
C VAL A 230 8.01 -12.74 -2.56
N LEU A 231 9.27 -12.79 -2.11
CA LEU A 231 10.41 -12.59 -3.02
C LEU A 231 11.01 -13.91 -3.51
N ALA A 232 11.36 -14.84 -2.61
CA ALA A 232 12.07 -16.05 -3.02
C ALA A 232 11.13 -17.11 -3.63
N THR A 233 9.98 -17.36 -3.00
CA THR A 233 8.99 -18.30 -3.56
C THR A 233 8.32 -17.74 -4.81
N GLY A 234 8.02 -16.44 -4.83
CA GLY A 234 7.48 -15.74 -6.00
C GLY A 234 8.42 -15.82 -7.20
N LEU A 235 9.72 -15.50 -7.04
CA LEU A 235 10.69 -15.55 -8.13
C LEU A 235 10.90 -16.96 -8.69
N SER A 236 11.00 -17.98 -7.83
CA SER A 236 11.12 -19.38 -8.29
C SER A 236 9.89 -19.83 -9.09
N GLY A 237 8.70 -19.42 -8.66
CA GLY A 237 7.46 -19.67 -9.39
C GLY A 237 7.44 -19.00 -10.76
N LEU A 238 7.75 -17.70 -10.82
CA LEU A 238 7.83 -16.93 -12.06
C LEU A 238 8.91 -17.45 -13.01
N TYR A 239 10.06 -17.84 -12.49
CA TYR A 239 11.12 -18.47 -13.28
C TYR A 239 10.65 -19.79 -13.92
N SER A 240 9.89 -20.61 -13.18
CA SER A 240 9.35 -21.87 -13.69
C SER A 240 8.27 -21.69 -14.77
N LEU A 241 7.65 -20.50 -14.83
CA LEU A 241 6.67 -20.13 -15.84
C LEU A 241 7.32 -19.61 -17.14
N LEU A 242 8.62 -19.28 -17.11
CA LEU A 242 9.29 -18.80 -18.30
C LEU A 242 9.25 -19.85 -19.43
N PRO A 243 9.07 -19.42 -20.69
CA PRO A 243 9.13 -20.31 -21.84
C PRO A 243 10.44 -21.10 -21.84
N ARG A 244 10.34 -22.42 -21.97
CA ARG A 244 11.52 -23.30 -22.03
C ARG A 244 12.32 -23.14 -23.32
N GLN A 245 11.67 -22.64 -24.37
CA GLN A 245 12.22 -22.37 -25.69
C GLN A 245 11.72 -21.00 -26.12
N LEU A 246 12.64 -20.12 -26.51
CA LEU A 246 12.29 -18.88 -27.20
C LEU A 246 12.32 -19.17 -28.70
N SER A 247 11.24 -18.85 -29.40
CA SER A 247 11.19 -18.92 -30.86
C SER A 247 11.97 -17.74 -31.44
N VAL A 248 13.29 -17.91 -31.51
CA VAL A 248 14.21 -16.89 -32.00
C VAL A 248 14.22 -16.92 -33.54
N GLU A 249 13.77 -15.84 -34.16
CA GLU A 249 13.92 -15.62 -35.61
C GLU A 249 15.20 -14.80 -35.88
N GLY A 250 16.36 -15.46 -35.93
CA GLY A 250 17.62 -14.83 -36.37
C GLY A 250 18.89 -15.39 -35.73
N ASP A 251 19.96 -15.51 -36.52
CA ASP A 251 21.28 -16.02 -36.08
C ASP A 251 22.02 -15.09 -35.09
N ASP A 252 21.55 -13.85 -34.89
CA ASP A 252 22.22 -12.82 -34.08
C ASP A 252 21.61 -12.62 -32.68
N TRP A 253 20.66 -13.46 -32.25
CA TRP A 253 20.06 -13.30 -30.93
C TRP A 253 20.95 -13.92 -29.83
N HIS A 254 21.55 -13.06 -29.02
CA HIS A 254 22.49 -13.43 -27.95
C HIS A 254 22.14 -12.84 -26.59
N GLN A 255 21.10 -12.01 -26.51
CA GLN A 255 20.63 -11.39 -25.28
C GLN A 255 19.13 -11.08 -25.37
N LEU A 256 18.47 -11.06 -24.21
CA LEU A 256 17.11 -10.55 -24.10
C LEU A 256 17.11 -9.04 -24.33
N THR A 257 16.18 -8.59 -25.17
CA THR A 257 15.95 -7.19 -25.49
C THR A 257 14.70 -6.66 -24.79
N PRO A 258 14.52 -5.33 -24.66
CA PRO A 258 13.27 -4.76 -24.14
C PRO A 258 12.03 -5.16 -24.97
N ASP A 259 12.20 -5.42 -26.26
CA ASP A 259 11.12 -5.88 -27.13
C ASP A 259 10.68 -7.30 -26.73
N ASP A 260 11.63 -8.22 -26.46
CA ASP A 260 11.33 -9.57 -25.96
C ASP A 260 10.53 -9.53 -24.64
N VAL A 261 10.85 -8.59 -23.74
CA VAL A 261 10.11 -8.39 -22.48
C VAL A 261 8.70 -7.89 -22.74
N THR A 262 8.51 -7.07 -23.77
CA THR A 262 7.19 -6.54 -24.15
C THR A 262 6.32 -7.64 -24.79
N ASP A 263 6.94 -8.51 -25.56
CA ASP A 263 6.26 -9.58 -26.31
C ASP A 263 5.96 -10.82 -25.45
N LEU A 264 6.70 -11.04 -24.36
CA LEU A 264 6.56 -12.21 -23.49
C LEU A 264 6.07 -11.83 -22.09
N PRO A 265 4.77 -12.02 -21.77
CA PRO A 265 4.19 -11.58 -20.50
C PRO A 265 4.80 -12.30 -19.28
N GLU A 266 5.19 -13.57 -19.41
CA GLU A 266 5.84 -14.33 -18.33
C GLU A 266 7.23 -13.73 -18.02
N LEU A 267 7.96 -13.33 -19.06
CA LEU A 267 9.25 -12.65 -18.90
C LEU A 267 9.08 -11.26 -18.28
N ALA A 268 8.08 -10.49 -18.72
CA ALA A 268 7.74 -9.22 -18.09
C ALA A 268 7.45 -9.36 -16.59
N SER A 269 6.67 -10.37 -16.20
CA SER A 269 6.32 -10.62 -14.80
C SER A 269 7.55 -11.01 -13.95
N PHE A 270 8.43 -11.84 -14.50
CA PHE A 270 9.69 -12.21 -13.86
C PHE A 270 10.63 -11.00 -13.71
N MET A 271 10.80 -10.19 -14.76
CA MET A 271 11.64 -8.99 -14.75
C MET A 271 11.11 -7.95 -13.77
N ASN A 272 9.80 -7.68 -13.76
CA ASN A 272 9.17 -6.77 -12.79
C ASN A 272 9.43 -7.19 -11.33
N SER A 273 9.39 -8.50 -11.06
CA SER A 273 9.66 -9.02 -9.72
C SER A 273 11.14 -8.88 -9.33
N LEU A 274 12.07 -9.11 -10.26
CA LEU A 274 13.49 -8.87 -10.03
C LEU A 274 13.82 -7.38 -9.84
N GLU A 275 13.20 -6.50 -10.64
CA GLU A 275 13.36 -5.05 -10.52
C GLU A 275 12.84 -4.54 -9.18
N PHE A 276 11.68 -5.01 -8.75
CA PHE A 276 11.17 -4.74 -7.42
C PHE A 276 12.15 -5.22 -6.35
N CYS A 277 12.72 -6.42 -6.49
CA CYS A 277 13.72 -6.91 -5.55
C CYS A 277 14.94 -5.98 -5.47
N ASN A 278 15.48 -5.63 -6.61
CA ASN A 278 16.62 -4.73 -6.73
C ASN A 278 16.32 -3.36 -6.10
N ALA A 279 15.14 -2.79 -6.38
CA ALA A 279 14.71 -1.52 -5.80
C ALA A 279 14.64 -1.58 -4.27
N VAL A 280 14.05 -2.64 -3.69
CA VAL A 280 14.02 -2.83 -2.23
C VAL A 280 15.43 -2.84 -1.65
N VAL A 281 16.36 -3.61 -2.24
CA VAL A 281 17.77 -3.68 -1.79
C VAL A 281 18.46 -2.31 -1.82
N GLN A 282 18.10 -1.44 -2.75
CA GLN A 282 18.68 -0.10 -2.85
C GLN A 282 18.10 0.87 -1.80
N VAL A 283 16.80 0.78 -1.50
CA VAL A 283 16.10 1.79 -0.70
C VAL A 283 15.85 1.39 0.76
N ALA A 284 15.95 0.11 1.13
CA ALA A 284 15.61 -0.40 2.47
C ALA A 284 16.73 -0.26 3.51
N HIS A 285 16.35 -0.38 4.80
CA HIS A 285 17.29 -0.45 5.92
C HIS A 285 18.33 -1.56 5.72
N PRO A 286 19.61 -1.37 6.12
CA PRO A 286 20.67 -2.38 5.92
C PRO A 286 20.32 -3.78 6.42
N LEU A 287 19.57 -3.91 7.51
CA LEU A 287 19.12 -5.21 8.01
C LEU A 287 18.18 -5.92 7.02
N ILE A 288 17.19 -5.21 6.48
CA ILE A 288 16.26 -5.74 5.47
C ILE A 288 17.04 -6.13 4.21
N LYS A 289 17.99 -5.28 3.78
CA LYS A 289 18.85 -5.55 2.63
C LYS A 289 19.62 -6.86 2.78
N THR A 290 20.34 -7.04 3.89
CA THR A 290 21.14 -8.26 4.13
C THR A 290 20.24 -9.49 4.14
N GLN A 291 19.12 -9.42 4.85
CA GLN A 291 18.15 -10.49 4.97
C GLN A 291 17.55 -10.87 3.61
N MET A 292 17.23 -9.86 2.78
CA MET A 292 16.69 -10.04 1.45
C MET A 292 17.69 -10.68 0.49
N LEU A 293 18.95 -10.23 0.51
CA LEU A 293 20.01 -10.84 -0.29
C LEU A 293 20.26 -12.28 0.11
N GLU A 294 20.20 -12.59 1.41
CA GLU A 294 20.32 -13.96 1.90
C GLU A 294 19.19 -14.86 1.39
N PHE A 295 17.93 -14.38 1.34
CA PHE A 295 16.85 -15.18 0.73
C PHE A 295 16.97 -15.33 -0.75
N LEU A 296 17.34 -14.28 -1.47
CA LEU A 296 17.53 -14.39 -2.91
C LEU A 296 18.61 -15.43 -3.18
N TYR A 297 19.69 -15.41 -2.40
CA TYR A 297 20.78 -16.37 -2.50
C TYR A 297 20.34 -17.80 -2.17
N GLN A 298 19.78 -18.04 -0.97
CA GLN A 298 19.43 -19.37 -0.49
C GLN A 298 18.16 -19.95 -1.11
N GLY A 299 17.22 -19.09 -1.53
CA GLY A 299 15.88 -19.48 -1.99
C GLY A 299 15.69 -19.47 -3.50
N PHE A 300 16.55 -18.75 -4.24
CA PHE A 300 16.44 -18.65 -5.70
C PHE A 300 17.79 -18.93 -6.40
N LEU A 301 18.85 -18.17 -6.10
CA LEU A 301 20.10 -18.26 -6.86
C LEU A 301 20.78 -19.63 -6.71
N VAL A 302 20.96 -20.13 -5.49
CA VAL A 302 21.58 -21.45 -5.27
C VAL A 302 20.67 -22.60 -5.70
N PRO A 303 19.40 -22.69 -5.26
CA PRO A 303 18.58 -23.87 -5.54
C PRO A 303 17.93 -23.90 -6.94
N VAL A 304 17.76 -22.76 -7.60
CA VAL A 304 17.11 -22.67 -8.93
C VAL A 304 18.14 -22.32 -9.99
N MET A 305 18.75 -21.12 -9.91
CA MET A 305 19.70 -20.67 -10.93
C MET A 305 20.97 -21.53 -10.98
N GLY A 306 21.44 -22.05 -9.84
CA GLY A 306 22.63 -22.89 -9.76
C GLY A 306 22.52 -24.16 -10.61
N PRO A 307 21.53 -25.04 -10.35
CA PRO A 307 21.24 -26.20 -11.18
C PRO A 307 20.98 -25.83 -12.63
N ALA A 308 20.19 -24.78 -12.89
CA ALA A 308 19.92 -24.29 -14.24
C ALA A 308 21.21 -24.06 -15.02
N LEU A 309 22.11 -23.21 -14.52
CA LEU A 309 23.35 -22.86 -15.22
C LEU A 309 24.31 -24.05 -15.42
N LEU A 310 24.20 -25.08 -14.58
CA LEU A 310 25.01 -26.30 -14.64
C LEU A 310 24.42 -27.39 -15.54
N GLN A 311 23.18 -27.24 -16.02
CA GLN A 311 22.62 -28.13 -17.04
C GLN A 311 23.41 -27.92 -18.33
N VAL A 312 24.47 -28.71 -18.51
CA VAL A 312 25.25 -28.75 -19.74
C VAL A 312 24.31 -29.16 -20.87
N THR A 313 24.09 -28.20 -21.75
CA THR A 313 23.24 -28.19 -22.94
C THR A 313 23.51 -29.43 -23.81
N THR A 314 22.74 -30.51 -23.64
CA THR A 314 22.70 -31.60 -24.65
C THR A 314 21.84 -31.24 -25.85
N SER A 315 21.19 -30.07 -25.86
CA SER A 315 20.48 -29.51 -27.02
C SER A 315 20.43 -27.98 -26.96
N PRO A 316 20.73 -27.23 -28.05
CA PRO A 316 21.22 -25.85 -28.00
C PRO A 316 20.20 -24.77 -27.56
N PHE A 317 18.98 -25.12 -27.15
CA PHE A 317 17.86 -24.17 -27.08
C PHE A 317 16.95 -24.34 -25.86
N LEU A 318 17.50 -24.69 -24.69
CA LEU A 318 16.72 -24.76 -23.45
C LEU A 318 17.21 -23.74 -22.43
N PHE A 319 16.29 -22.89 -21.94
CA PHE A 319 16.47 -22.27 -20.63
C PHE A 319 16.44 -23.39 -19.59
N PRO A 320 17.54 -23.61 -18.86
CA PRO A 320 17.61 -24.73 -17.94
C PRO A 320 16.86 -24.38 -16.65
N LEU A 321 16.18 -25.37 -16.07
CA LEU A 321 15.47 -25.25 -14.78
C LEU A 321 16.43 -25.30 -13.58
#